data_AF-A0A5N7MN06-F1
#
_entry.id   AF-A0A5N7MN06-F1
#
_cell.length_a   1.000
_cell.length_b   1.000
_cell.length_c   1.000
_cell.angle_alpha   90.00
_cell.angle_beta   90.00
_cell.angle_gamma   90.00
#
_symmetry.space_group_name_H-M   'P 1'
#
loop_
_entity.id
_entity.type
_entity.pdbx_description
1 polymer ?
#
loop_
_entity_poly.entity_id
_entity_poly.type
_entity_poly.pdbx_seq_one_letter_code
_entity_poly.pdbx_strand_id
1 'polypeptide(L)'
;MALKQFFTEHPESVGESYLEHMNVALSFAVPLLAAGLAALIHAFLPFLFLTTASRTVKQLHARMVNRHPHAVSHDARDRMLAWDPVI
;
A
#
# COMPACT_ATOMS: atom_id res chain seq x y z
N MET A 1 28.43 1.24 -6.17
CA MET A 1 27.34 2.22 -6.06
C MET A 1 26.04 1.52 -6.45
N ALA A 2 25.22 1.06 -5.50
CA ALA A 2 24.08 0.19 -5.85
C ALA A 2 22.83 0.38 -4.95
N LEU A 3 22.66 1.55 -4.35
CA LEU A 3 21.40 1.92 -3.66
C LEU A 3 20.61 3.00 -4.40
N LYS A 4 21.26 3.78 -5.28
CA LYS A 4 20.58 4.81 -6.08
C LYS A 4 19.76 4.23 -7.24
N GLN A 5 20.24 3.17 -7.90
CA GLN A 5 19.57 2.65 -9.10
C GLN A 5 18.19 2.03 -8.85
N PHE A 6 17.92 1.50 -7.65
CA PHE A 6 16.56 1.07 -7.28
C PHE A 6 15.59 2.22 -7.02
N PHE A 7 16.10 3.44 -6.83
CA PHE A 7 15.31 4.63 -6.49
C PHE A 7 15.33 5.74 -7.56
N THR A 8 16.21 5.69 -8.58
CA THR A 8 16.40 6.82 -9.51
C THR A 8 16.52 6.47 -11.00
N GLU A 9 16.12 5.28 -11.46
CA GLU A 9 15.92 5.01 -12.90
C GLU A 9 14.42 4.94 -13.24
N HIS A 10 13.70 6.05 -12.98
CA HIS A 10 12.57 6.52 -13.80
C HIS A 10 12.18 7.99 -13.49
N PRO A 11 13.10 8.98 -13.35
CA PRO A 11 12.73 10.31 -12.86
C PRO A 11 12.08 11.27 -13.87
N GLU A 12 11.67 10.86 -15.08
CA GLU A 12 11.07 11.79 -16.07
C GLU A 12 10.08 11.11 -17.03
N SER A 13 8.88 10.68 -16.59
CA SER A 13 7.88 10.26 -17.61
C SER A 13 6.39 10.41 -17.33
N VAL A 14 5.92 10.91 -16.18
CA VAL A 14 4.45 11.01 -16.01
C VAL A 14 4.07 12.02 -14.94
N GLY A 15 3.37 13.07 -15.35
CA GLY A 15 2.89 14.16 -14.50
C GLY A 15 1.70 13.80 -13.59
N GLU A 16 1.70 12.62 -12.94
CA GLU A 16 0.81 12.21 -11.83
C GLU A 16 1.19 10.81 -11.29
N SER A 17 1.07 10.53 -9.98
CA SER A 17 2.11 10.92 -9.03
C SER A 17 2.73 9.73 -8.26
N TYR A 18 4.06 9.60 -8.32
CA TYR A 18 4.84 8.83 -7.32
C TYR A 18 4.46 9.28 -5.89
N LEU A 19 4.10 10.56 -5.74
CA LEU A 19 3.58 11.13 -4.51
C LEU A 19 2.23 10.55 -4.07
N GLU A 20 1.31 10.15 -4.97
CA GLU A 20 0.05 9.46 -4.61
C GLU A 20 0.33 8.06 -4.09
N HIS A 21 1.17 7.29 -4.77
CA HIS A 21 1.57 5.98 -4.29
C HIS A 21 2.30 6.08 -2.95
N MET A 22 3.20 7.06 -2.81
CA MET A 22 3.89 7.36 -1.56
C MET A 22 2.92 7.81 -0.47
N ASN A 23 1.93 8.66 -0.76
CA ASN A 23 0.92 9.11 0.20
C ASN A 23 0.03 7.96 0.66
N VAL A 24 -0.41 7.10 -0.26
CA VAL A 24 -1.17 5.90 0.09
C VAL A 24 -0.30 4.99 0.96
N ALA A 25 0.95 4.69 0.57
CA ALA A 25 1.84 3.86 1.37
C ALA A 25 2.10 4.44 2.78
N LEU A 26 2.39 5.75 2.86
CA LEU A 26 2.60 6.47 4.13
C LEU A 26 1.34 6.48 5.01
N SER A 27 0.15 6.56 4.41
CA SER A 27 -1.13 6.52 5.14
C SER A 27 -1.35 5.21 5.90
N PHE A 28 -0.72 4.11 5.47
CA PHE A 28 -0.69 2.85 6.21
C PHE A 28 0.53 2.73 7.12
N ALA A 29 1.70 3.17 6.66
CA ALA A 29 2.96 3.02 7.39
C ALA A 29 3.00 3.79 8.72
N VAL A 30 2.59 5.06 8.71
CA VAL A 30 2.62 5.93 9.91
C VAL A 30 1.79 5.36 11.07
N PRO A 31 0.48 5.07 10.90
CA PRO A 31 -0.32 4.50 11.97
C PRO A 31 0.14 3.09 12.38
N LEU A 32 0.70 2.29 11.46
CA LEU A 32 1.23 0.97 11.80
C LEU A 32 2.46 1.07 12.71
N LEU A 33 3.39 1.99 12.39
CA LEU A 33 4.55 2.28 13.25
C LEU A 33 4.12 2.80 14.62
N ALA A 34 3.13 3.69 14.67
CA ALA A 34 2.57 4.19 15.93
C ALA A 34 1.94 3.06 16.76
N ALA A 35 1.21 2.14 16.12
CA ALA A 35 0.63 0.97 16.78
C ALA A 35 1.72 0.03 17.32
N GLY A 36 2.79 -0.20 16.55
CA GLY A 36 3.95 -1.00 16.96
C GLY A 36 4.67 -0.38 18.15
N LEU A 37 4.91 0.93 18.13
CA LEU A 37 5.52 1.64 19.26
C LEU A 37 4.61 1.62 20.50
N ALA A 38 3.30 1.81 20.34
CA ALA A 38 2.35 1.71 21.43
C ALA A 38 2.33 0.31 22.05
N ALA A 39 2.39 -0.75 21.24
CA ALA A 39 2.49 -2.13 21.72
C ALA A 39 3.82 -2.39 22.44
N LEU A 40 4.92 -1.84 21.92
CA LEU A 40 6.24 -1.96 22.55
C LEU A 40 6.26 -1.28 23.92
N ILE A 41 5.76 -0.05 24.02
CA ILE A 41 5.65 0.65 25.32
C ILE A 41 4.74 -0.12 26.26
N HIS A 42 3.60 -0.62 25.78
CA HIS A 42 2.67 -1.42 26.57
C HIS A 42 3.33 -2.70 27.13
N ALA A 43 4.23 -3.34 26.37
CA ALA A 43 4.95 -4.53 26.84
C ALA A 43 5.83 -4.26 28.07
N PHE A 44 6.36 -3.04 28.21
CA PHE A 44 7.13 -2.62 29.38
C PHE A 44 6.24 -1.95 30.45
N LEU A 45 5.21 -1.22 30.03
CA LEU A 45 4.29 -0.46 30.89
C LEU A 45 2.84 -0.89 30.57
N PRO A 46 2.34 -1.98 31.17
CA PRO A 46 1.05 -2.60 30.80
C PRO A 46 -0.18 -1.75 31.10
N PHE A 47 -0.03 -0.63 31.81
CA PHE A 47 -1.11 0.32 32.08
C PHE A 47 -1.25 1.41 31.00
N LEU A 48 -0.27 1.58 30.11
CA LEU A 48 -0.33 2.54 29.00
C LEU A 48 -0.81 1.85 27.72
N PHE A 49 -1.54 2.56 26.86
CA PHE A 49 -1.94 2.09 25.52
C PHE A 49 -2.79 0.79 25.47
N LEU A 50 -3.58 0.52 26.51
CA LEU A 50 -4.43 -0.68 26.68
C LEU A 50 -5.18 -1.15 25.42
N THR A 51 -5.70 -0.21 24.62
CA THR A 51 -6.44 -0.54 23.38
C THR A 51 -5.87 0.13 22.15
N THR A 52 -4.84 0.97 22.29
CA THR A 52 -4.38 1.86 21.21
C THR A 52 -3.79 1.06 20.05
N ALA A 53 -2.89 0.12 20.32
CA ALA A 53 -2.30 -0.73 19.28
C ALA A 53 -3.38 -1.54 18.54
N SER A 54 -4.22 -2.25 19.30
CA SER A 54 -5.28 -3.10 18.76
C SER A 54 -6.33 -2.33 17.94
N ARG A 55 -6.74 -1.14 18.39
CA ARG A 55 -7.70 -0.29 17.65
C ARG A 55 -7.10 0.19 16.34
N THR A 56 -5.84 0.63 16.34
CA THR A 56 -5.16 1.12 15.13
C THR A 56 -4.99 0.00 14.10
N VAL A 57 -4.57 -1.20 14.52
CA VAL A 57 -4.44 -2.35 13.62
C VAL A 57 -5.80 -2.75 13.04
N LYS A 58 -6.86 -2.81 13.85
CA LYS A 58 -8.22 -3.09 13.36
C LYS A 58 -8.70 -2.07 12.34
N GLN A 59 -8.41 -0.78 12.57
CA GLN A 59 -8.76 0.28 11.63
C GLN A 59 -8.00 0.13 10.30
N LEU A 60 -6.70 -0.17 10.34
CA LEU A 60 -5.90 -0.41 9.14
C LEU A 60 -6.36 -1.65 8.39
N HIS A 61 -6.70 -2.71 9.10
CA HIS A 61 -7.26 -3.93 8.52
C HIS A 61 -8.61 -3.65 7.83
N ALA A 62 -9.52 -2.91 8.47
CA ALA A 62 -10.78 -2.52 7.85
C ALA A 62 -10.56 -1.68 6.58
N ARG A 63 -9.60 -0.74 6.60
CA ARG A 63 -9.22 0.04 5.40
C ARG A 63 -8.67 -0.84 4.29
N MET A 64 -7.89 -1.87 4.62
CA MET A 64 -7.33 -2.82 3.65
C MET A 64 -8.43 -3.65 2.99
N VAL A 65 -9.36 -4.19 3.79
CA VAL A 65 -10.48 -5.02 3.29
C VAL A 65 -11.47 -4.20 2.46
N ASN A 66 -11.76 -2.96 2.86
CA ASN A 66 -12.68 -2.08 2.14
C ASN A 66 -12.07 -1.44 0.89
N ARG A 67 -10.74 -1.54 0.69
CA ARG A 67 -10.08 -1.07 -0.51
C ARG A 67 -10.23 -2.14 -1.58
N HIS A 68 -11.27 -2.02 -2.41
CA HIS A 68 -11.33 -2.79 -3.65
C HIS A 68 -10.15 -2.38 -4.54
N PRO A 69 -9.28 -3.30 -4.98
CA PRO A 69 -8.38 -2.98 -6.07
C PRO A 69 -9.26 -2.57 -7.24
N HIS A 70 -9.04 -1.37 -7.80
CA HIS A 70 -9.57 -1.08 -9.13
C HIS A 70 -9.13 -2.25 -10.00
N ALA A 71 -10.10 -3.04 -10.46
CA ALA A 71 -9.84 -4.07 -11.44
C ALA A 71 -9.22 -3.31 -12.60
N VAL A 72 -7.91 -3.41 -12.75
CA VAL A 72 -7.20 -2.89 -13.92
C VAL A 72 -7.91 -3.58 -15.06
N SER A 73 -8.66 -2.81 -15.85
CA SER A 73 -9.45 -3.33 -16.95
C SER A 73 -8.46 -4.03 -17.86
N HIS A 74 -8.46 -5.36 -17.82
CA HIS A 74 -7.59 -6.18 -18.63
C HIS A 74 -8.14 -6.08 -20.06
N ASP A 75 -7.70 -5.04 -20.77
CA ASP A 75 -7.69 -4.86 -22.22
C ASP A 75 -7.04 -6.08 -22.95
N ALA A 76 -6.49 -7.04 -22.19
CA ALA A 76 -6.11 -8.35 -22.71
C ALA A 76 -7.29 -9.19 -23.25
N ARG A 77 -8.54 -8.88 -22.90
CA ARG A 77 -9.71 -9.52 -23.55
C ARG A 77 -9.86 -9.08 -25.02
N ASP A 78 -9.50 -7.84 -25.35
CA ASP A 78 -9.64 -7.31 -26.72
C ASP A 78 -8.55 -7.85 -27.64
N ARG A 79 -7.35 -8.13 -27.12
CA ARG A 79 -6.28 -8.81 -27.87
C ARG A 79 -6.52 -10.30 -28.13
N MET A 80 -7.32 -10.97 -27.30
CA MET A 80 -7.64 -12.39 -27.46
C MET A 80 -8.79 -12.64 -28.46
N LEU A 81 -9.60 -11.61 -28.75
CA LEU A 81 -10.63 -11.62 -29.80
C LEU A 81 -10.09 -11.20 -31.18
N ALA A 82 -8.92 -10.55 -31.23
CA ALA A 82 -8.32 -10.03 -32.47
C ALA A 82 -7.55 -11.08 -33.31
N TRP A 83 -7.44 -12.32 -32.84
CA TRP A 83 -6.89 -13.44 -33.61
C TRP A 83 -8.02 -14.36 -34.06
N ASP A 84 -8.62 -14.04 -35.20
CA ASP A 84 -9.35 -15.01 -36.02
C ASP A 84 -8.51 -15.33 -37.26
N PRO A 85 -7.79 -16.45 -37.27
CA PRO A 85 -7.32 -17.07 -38.48
C PRO A 85 -8.21 -18.28 -38.75
N VAL A 86 -9.24 -18.06 -39.55
CA VAL A 86 -9.69 -18.97 -40.59
C VAL A 86 -9.84 -20.42 -40.14
N ILE A 87 -11.08 -20.81 -39.88
CA ILE A 87 -11.65 -22.02 -40.46
C ILE A 87 -12.84 -21.61 -41.32
#